data_AF-A0A062WYS8-F1
#
_entry.id   AF-A0A062WYS8-F1
#
_cell.length_a   1.000
_cell.length_b   1.000
_cell.length_c   1.000
_cell.angle_alpha   90.00
_cell.angle_beta   90.00
_cell.angle_gamma   90.00
#
_symmetry.space_group_name_H-M   'P 1'
#
loop_
_entity.id
_entity.type
_entity.pdbx_description
1 polymer ?
#
loop_
_entity_poly.entity_id
_entity_poly.type
_entity_poly.pdbx_seq_one_letter_code
_entity_poly.pdbx_strand_id
1 'polypeptide(L)'
;MEVPARVNAVGDRSARSAGLAGVREYRSVLVPVAFVVAVLLGVAIGYVTADRQSGTVHAPRTATSPAPELTPALRTAPWEGARRPGTAHQMRVLDEPDPDALRLALSWTVADSIKAAGGASTISARQVTIVNGMYFGAVEGVDAAHDEYWAIGRIEVQGPATPPVDPHVWRRIGAGPWTIVRNGPRACDVLPSALITLWKVSPPPCTG
;
A
#
# COMPACT_ATOMS: atom_id res chain seq x y z
N MET A 1 42.52 -67.70 -23.01
CA MET A 1 41.65 -67.06 -24.01
C MET A 1 42.45 -65.89 -24.60
N GLU A 2 43.17 -65.96 -25.72
CA GLU A 2 42.80 -66.45 -27.08
C GLU A 2 41.36 -66.06 -27.43
N VAL A 3 41.01 -65.35 -28.50
CA VAL A 3 41.63 -64.97 -29.78
C VAL A 3 40.78 -63.80 -30.37
N PRO A 4 41.20 -63.09 -31.43
CA PRO A 4 40.94 -61.67 -31.70
C PRO A 4 39.73 -61.40 -32.62
N ALA A 5 39.30 -60.14 -32.70
CA ALA A 5 38.46 -59.66 -33.80
C ALA A 5 38.85 -58.21 -34.12
N ARG A 6 39.73 -58.04 -35.10
CA ARG A 6 39.43 -57.67 -36.49
C ARG A 6 38.90 -56.24 -36.64
N VAL A 7 39.86 -55.41 -37.05
CA VAL A 7 39.66 -54.18 -37.81
C VAL A 7 38.93 -54.50 -39.12
N ASN A 8 37.90 -53.73 -39.46
CA ASN A 8 37.59 -53.39 -40.84
C ASN A 8 37.09 -51.95 -40.88
N ALA A 9 37.86 -51.14 -41.57
CA ALA A 9 37.61 -49.74 -41.86
C ALA A 9 36.55 -49.61 -42.96
N VAL A 10 35.64 -48.65 -42.81
CA VAL A 10 35.03 -47.94 -43.94
C VAL A 10 34.73 -46.51 -43.50
N GLY A 11 35.26 -45.54 -44.24
CA GLY A 11 34.57 -44.27 -44.44
C GLY A 11 35.26 -43.05 -43.89
N ASP A 12 36.20 -42.53 -44.66
CA ASP A 12 36.67 -41.15 -44.65
C ASP A 12 35.55 -40.13 -44.38
N ARG A 13 35.81 -39.21 -43.44
CA ARG A 13 35.91 -37.78 -43.77
C ARG A 13 36.40 -36.98 -42.57
N SER A 14 37.48 -36.26 -42.82
CA SER A 14 38.13 -35.27 -41.97
C SER A 14 37.13 -34.27 -41.38
N ALA A 15 36.99 -34.24 -40.06
CA ALA A 15 36.42 -33.11 -39.34
C ALA A 15 37.55 -32.34 -38.67
N ARG A 16 37.92 -31.21 -39.29
CA ARG A 16 38.81 -30.20 -38.71
C ARG A 16 38.21 -29.67 -37.40
N SER A 17 39.09 -29.34 -36.45
CA SER A 17 38.81 -28.58 -35.24
C SER A 17 38.18 -27.21 -35.55
N ALA A 18 37.03 -26.90 -34.95
CA ALA A 18 36.57 -25.53 -34.73
C ALA A 18 35.46 -25.47 -33.67
N GLY A 19 35.78 -24.83 -32.53
CA GLY A 19 34.85 -23.99 -31.75
C GLY A 19 33.60 -24.64 -31.14
N LEU A 20 33.72 -25.15 -29.92
CA LEU A 20 32.62 -25.07 -28.95
C LEU A 20 32.52 -23.64 -28.41
N ALA A 21 32.05 -22.73 -29.25
CA ALA A 21 31.63 -21.39 -28.88
C ALA A 21 30.41 -21.06 -29.73
N GLY A 22 29.21 -21.34 -29.23
CA GLY A 22 28.00 -21.08 -30.03
C GLY A 22 26.65 -21.47 -29.47
N VAL A 23 26.52 -21.81 -28.19
CA VAL A 23 25.19 -22.22 -27.64
C VAL A 23 24.74 -21.36 -26.45
N ARG A 24 25.52 -20.37 -26.02
CA ARG A 24 25.12 -19.48 -24.92
C ARG A 24 24.42 -18.18 -25.34
N GLU A 25 24.38 -17.87 -26.63
CA GLU A 25 23.93 -16.55 -27.11
C GLU A 25 22.48 -16.55 -27.63
N TYR A 26 21.96 -17.71 -28.05
CA TYR A 26 20.62 -17.79 -28.67
C TYR A 26 19.44 -17.64 -27.69
N ARG A 27 19.63 -17.87 -26.38
CA ARG A 27 18.57 -17.64 -25.37
C ARG A 27 18.41 -16.17 -24.98
N SER A 28 19.45 -15.34 -25.13
CA SER A 28 19.39 -13.92 -24.74
C SER A 28 18.64 -13.05 -25.74
N VAL A 29 18.53 -13.47 -27.00
CA VAL A 29 17.83 -12.70 -28.05
C VAL A 29 16.39 -13.17 -28.27
N LEU A 30 16.05 -14.42 -27.93
CA LEU A 30 14.70 -14.95 -28.09
C LEU A 30 13.66 -14.29 -27.16
N VAL A 31 14.06 -13.92 -25.94
CA VAL A 31 13.19 -13.27 -24.95
C VAL A 31 12.78 -11.84 -25.38
N PRO A 32 13.69 -10.94 -25.81
CA PRO A 32 13.28 -9.61 -26.26
C PRO A 32 12.50 -9.67 -27.58
N VAL A 33 12.82 -10.59 -28.49
CA VAL A 33 12.08 -10.73 -29.76
C VAL A 33 10.65 -11.21 -29.51
N ALA A 34 10.44 -12.19 -28.62
CA ALA A 34 9.10 -12.65 -28.24
C ALA A 34 8.28 -11.54 -27.55
N PHE A 35 8.92 -10.71 -26.73
CA PHE A 35 8.26 -9.57 -26.10
C PHE A 35 7.85 -8.51 -27.11
N VAL A 36 8.72 -8.18 -28.07
CA VAL A 36 8.40 -7.24 -29.16
C VAL A 36 7.28 -7.78 -30.04
N VAL A 37 7.28 -9.07 -30.37
CA VAL A 37 6.19 -9.70 -31.13
C VAL A 37 4.89 -9.71 -30.34
N ALA A 38 4.93 -9.96 -29.03
CA ALA A 38 3.74 -9.90 -28.16
C ALA A 38 3.19 -8.47 -28.01
N VAL A 39 4.07 -7.47 -27.91
CA VAL A 39 3.69 -6.06 -27.88
C VAL A 39 3.09 -5.65 -29.23
N LEU A 40 3.70 -6.04 -30.35
CA LEU A 40 3.16 -5.75 -31.69
C LEU A 40 1.83 -6.47 -31.94
N LEU A 41 1.67 -7.70 -31.47
CA LEU A 41 0.37 -8.40 -31.51
C LEU A 41 -0.65 -7.72 -30.60
N GLY A 42 -0.28 -7.30 -29.39
CA GLY A 42 -1.17 -6.54 -28.49
C GLY A 42 -1.59 -5.19 -29.08
N VAL A 43 -0.67 -4.48 -29.72
CA VAL A 43 -0.93 -3.20 -30.42
C VAL A 43 -1.77 -3.42 -31.68
N ALA A 44 -1.50 -4.45 -32.47
CA ALA A 44 -2.27 -4.76 -33.68
C ALA A 44 -3.69 -5.25 -33.36
N ILE A 45 -3.86 -6.08 -32.32
CA ILE A 45 -5.19 -6.45 -31.81
C ILE A 45 -5.90 -5.19 -31.32
N GLY A 46 -5.23 -4.33 -30.55
CA GLY A 46 -5.78 -3.05 -30.10
C GLY A 46 -6.23 -2.13 -31.24
N TYR A 47 -5.45 -2.05 -32.33
CA TYR A 47 -5.77 -1.21 -33.50
C TYR A 47 -6.90 -1.78 -34.36
N VAL A 48 -6.96 -3.10 -34.54
CA VAL A 48 -8.04 -3.74 -35.34
C VAL A 48 -9.36 -3.79 -34.58
N THR A 49 -9.34 -3.81 -33.23
CA THR A 49 -10.55 -3.72 -32.40
C THR A 49 -11.04 -2.28 -32.19
N ALA A 50 -10.23 -1.26 -32.48
CA ALA A 50 -10.60 0.14 -32.27
C ALA A 50 -11.66 0.67 -33.25
N ASP A 51 -11.82 0.07 -34.43
CA ASP A 51 -12.72 0.56 -35.48
C ASP A 51 -14.10 -0.13 -35.53
N ARG A 52 -14.42 -0.98 -34.55
CA ARG A 52 -15.75 -1.63 -34.46
C ARG A 52 -16.38 -1.58 -33.08
N GLN A 53 -16.50 -0.40 -32.49
CA GLN A 53 -17.54 -0.18 -31.48
C GLN A 53 -17.93 1.29 -31.32
N SER A 54 -18.74 1.75 -32.28
CA SER A 54 -19.68 2.85 -32.06
C SER A 54 -20.68 2.40 -30.98
N GLY A 55 -20.50 2.85 -29.74
CA GLY A 55 -21.47 2.62 -28.67
C GLY A 55 -20.85 2.54 -27.29
N THR A 56 -21.00 3.63 -26.54
CA THR A 56 -20.82 3.73 -25.08
C THR A 56 -19.39 3.59 -24.58
N VAL A 57 -18.67 4.72 -24.60
CA VAL A 57 -17.39 4.91 -23.92
C VAL A 57 -17.56 4.69 -22.41
N HIS A 58 -17.12 3.53 -21.91
CA HIS A 58 -16.68 3.44 -20.51
C HIS A 58 -15.31 4.09 -20.44
N ALA A 59 -15.28 5.33 -19.94
CA ALA A 59 -14.04 6.03 -19.65
C ALA A 59 -13.14 5.15 -18.76
N PRO A 60 -11.81 5.10 -19.00
CA PRO A 60 -10.90 4.53 -18.03
C PRO A 60 -11.15 5.25 -16.71
N ARG A 61 -11.37 4.47 -15.64
CA ARG A 61 -11.57 4.97 -14.29
C ARG A 61 -10.34 5.79 -13.93
N THR A 62 -10.43 7.11 -14.04
CA THR A 62 -9.43 8.03 -13.50
C THR A 62 -9.21 7.58 -12.06
N ALA A 63 -7.96 7.30 -11.67
CA ALA A 63 -7.63 7.13 -10.27
C ALA A 63 -8.04 8.43 -9.57
N THR A 64 -9.21 8.42 -8.94
CA THR A 64 -9.73 9.58 -8.22
C THR A 64 -8.70 9.83 -7.12
N SER A 65 -7.98 10.94 -7.20
CA SER A 65 -7.12 11.38 -6.11
C SER A 65 -7.96 11.32 -4.83
N PRO A 66 -7.45 10.73 -3.73
CA PRO A 66 -8.18 10.74 -2.47
C PRO A 66 -8.56 12.18 -2.12
N ALA A 67 -9.73 12.34 -1.49
CA ALA A 67 -10.22 13.65 -1.08
C ALA A 67 -9.12 14.34 -0.25
N PRO A 68 -8.73 15.58 -0.58
CA PRO A 68 -7.60 16.27 0.06
C PRO A 68 -7.78 16.37 1.57
N GLU A 69 -9.03 16.40 2.04
CA GLU A 69 -9.41 16.41 3.45
C GLU A 69 -8.95 15.15 4.21
N LEU A 70 -8.73 14.02 3.54
CA LEU A 70 -8.25 12.77 4.14
C LEU A 70 -6.73 12.61 4.11
N THR A 71 -6.02 13.49 3.40
CA THR A 71 -4.56 13.41 3.19
C THR A 71 -3.84 14.70 3.61
N PRO A 72 -4.04 15.21 4.84
CA PRO A 72 -3.33 16.39 5.31
C PRO A 72 -1.82 16.15 5.23
N ALA A 73 -1.02 17.19 4.96
CA ALA A 73 0.43 17.05 4.98
C ALA A 73 0.89 16.66 6.40
N LEU A 74 1.82 15.70 6.47
CA LEU A 74 2.52 15.37 7.71
C LEU A 74 3.92 15.97 7.65
N ARG A 75 4.53 16.15 8.82
CA ARG A 75 5.93 16.55 8.91
C ARG A 75 6.82 15.52 8.22
N THR A 76 7.94 15.99 7.71
CA THR A 76 9.01 15.10 7.21
C THR A 76 9.43 14.13 8.30
N ALA A 77 9.52 12.85 7.94
CA ALA A 77 9.87 11.78 8.85
C ALA A 77 11.30 11.98 9.39
N PRO A 78 11.51 12.02 10.72
CA PRO A 78 12.86 12.16 11.30
C PRO A 78 13.83 11.03 10.93
N TRP A 79 13.30 9.88 10.51
CA TRP A 79 14.07 8.71 10.07
C TRP A 79 14.40 8.72 8.57
N GLU A 80 14.01 9.77 7.84
CA GLU A 80 14.33 9.93 6.43
C GLU A 80 15.85 10.05 6.23
N GLY A 81 16.47 8.97 5.74
CA GLY A 81 17.92 8.85 5.54
C GLY A 81 18.62 7.83 6.45
N ALA A 82 17.96 7.37 7.53
CA ALA A 82 18.53 6.39 8.47
C ALA A 82 17.47 5.37 8.93
N ARG A 83 16.81 4.73 7.95
CA ARG A 83 15.66 3.84 8.18
C ARG A 83 16.06 2.51 8.84
N ARG A 84 15.20 2.05 9.75
CA ARG A 84 15.17 0.71 10.36
C ARG A 84 13.73 0.20 10.30
N PRO A 85 13.34 -0.45 9.18
CA PRO A 85 11.96 -0.86 8.97
C PRO A 85 11.39 -1.67 10.14
N GLY A 86 10.15 -1.36 10.53
CA GLY A 86 9.47 -1.93 11.70
C GLY A 86 9.73 -1.19 13.02
N THR A 87 10.63 -0.21 13.06
CA THR A 87 10.85 0.62 14.25
C THR A 87 9.67 1.56 14.46
N ALA A 88 9.17 1.63 15.70
CA ALA A 88 8.05 2.50 16.06
C ALA A 88 8.53 3.83 16.65
N HIS A 89 7.80 4.90 16.32
CA HIS A 89 8.06 6.25 16.80
C HIS A 89 6.80 6.85 17.42
N GLN A 90 6.98 7.47 18.59
CA GLN A 90 5.94 8.27 19.18
C GLN A 90 5.99 9.64 18.53
N MET A 91 4.85 10.09 18.05
CA MET A 91 4.69 11.40 17.43
C MET A 91 3.71 12.20 18.27
N ARG A 92 3.74 13.53 18.13
CA ARG A 92 2.75 14.41 18.74
C ARG A 92 2.00 15.10 17.64
N VAL A 93 0.68 15.08 17.73
CA VAL A 93 -0.21 15.79 16.81
C VAL A 93 0.13 17.27 16.73
N LEU A 94 0.57 17.87 17.84
CA LEU A 94 0.96 19.28 17.92
C LEU A 94 2.29 19.60 17.22
N ASP A 95 3.11 18.59 16.90
CA ASP A 95 4.36 18.78 16.18
C ASP A 95 4.15 18.68 14.65
N GLU A 96 2.93 18.38 14.20
CA GLU A 96 2.58 18.32 12.78
C GLU A 96 2.38 19.73 12.19
N PRO A 97 2.58 19.91 10.87
CA PRO A 97 2.49 21.22 10.23
C PRO A 97 1.10 21.85 10.35
N ASP A 98 0.06 21.02 10.34
CA ASP A 98 -1.33 21.42 10.53
C ASP A 98 -2.07 20.40 11.43
N PRO A 99 -2.00 20.57 12.76
CA PRO A 99 -2.64 19.69 13.73
C PRO A 99 -4.17 19.66 13.59
N ASP A 100 -4.78 20.76 13.13
CA ASP A 100 -6.23 20.90 12.99
C ASP A 100 -6.72 20.18 11.73
N ALA A 101 -5.99 20.29 10.62
CA ALA A 101 -6.27 19.49 9.42
C ALA A 101 -6.10 18.00 9.68
N LEU A 102 -5.10 17.59 10.47
CA LEU A 102 -4.98 16.18 10.89
C LEU A 102 -6.21 15.70 11.65
N ARG A 103 -6.65 16.44 12.68
CA ARG A 103 -7.87 16.07 13.42
C ARG A 103 -9.11 16.08 12.54
N LEU A 104 -9.23 17.07 11.65
CA LEU A 104 -10.36 17.17 10.73
C LEU A 104 -10.41 15.97 9.78
N ALA A 105 -9.27 15.52 9.25
CA ALA A 105 -9.17 14.32 8.41
C ALA A 105 -9.67 13.06 9.12
N LEU A 106 -9.27 12.89 10.38
CA LEU A 106 -9.73 11.78 11.20
C LEU A 106 -11.25 11.89 11.49
N SER A 107 -11.76 13.09 11.80
CA SER A 107 -13.20 13.35 11.98
C SER A 107 -14.03 13.07 10.73
N TRP A 108 -13.49 13.33 9.53
CA TRP A 108 -14.14 12.98 8.26
C TRP A 108 -14.41 11.48 8.14
N THR A 109 -13.42 10.64 8.47
CA THR A 109 -13.60 9.18 8.41
C THR A 109 -14.71 8.68 9.33
N VAL A 110 -14.88 9.32 10.50
CA VAL A 110 -15.95 8.96 11.45
C VAL A 110 -17.31 9.42 10.94
N ALA A 111 -17.41 10.66 10.46
CA ALA A 111 -18.66 11.17 9.88
C ALA A 111 -19.13 10.28 8.72
N ASP A 112 -18.22 9.86 7.83
CA ASP A 112 -18.55 8.96 6.73
C ASP A 112 -18.94 7.56 7.21
N SER A 113 -18.31 7.04 8.27
CA SER A 113 -18.72 5.77 8.87
C SER A 113 -20.15 5.82 9.45
N ILE A 114 -20.53 6.95 10.06
CA ILE A 114 -21.88 7.16 10.63
C ILE A 114 -22.91 7.26 9.50
N LYS A 115 -22.60 7.97 8.40
CA LYS A 115 -23.46 8.01 7.20
C LYS A 115 -23.66 6.61 6.64
N ALA A 116 -22.58 5.85 6.49
CA ALA A 116 -22.61 4.50 5.94
C ALA A 116 -23.43 3.52 6.80
N ALA A 117 -23.43 3.70 8.12
CA ALA A 117 -24.25 2.93 9.05
C ALA A 117 -25.73 3.36 9.11
N GLY A 118 -26.13 4.38 8.33
CA GLY A 118 -27.49 4.93 8.34
C GLY A 118 -27.82 5.83 9.54
N GLY A 119 -26.80 6.25 10.32
CA GLY A 119 -26.99 6.98 11.57
C GLY A 119 -27.44 8.44 11.40
N ALA A 120 -27.01 9.10 10.33
CA ALA A 120 -27.50 10.42 9.89
C ALA A 120 -26.84 10.78 8.55
N SER A 121 -27.61 10.93 7.46
CA SER A 121 -27.06 11.25 6.13
C SER A 121 -26.41 12.63 6.02
N THR A 122 -26.71 13.54 6.95
CA THR A 122 -26.26 14.94 6.94
C THR A 122 -25.12 15.23 7.92
N ILE A 123 -24.62 14.25 8.67
CA ILE A 123 -23.52 14.48 9.61
C ILE A 123 -22.26 14.94 8.88
N SER A 124 -21.57 15.94 9.44
CA SER A 124 -20.32 16.48 8.91
C SER A 124 -19.15 16.22 9.85
N ALA A 125 -17.92 16.27 9.32
CA ALA A 125 -16.71 16.14 10.13
C ALA A 125 -16.62 17.18 11.27
N ARG A 126 -17.19 18.37 11.08
CA ARG A 126 -17.22 19.43 12.11
C ARG A 126 -18.07 19.08 13.33
N GLN A 127 -18.99 18.13 13.20
CA GLN A 127 -19.81 17.63 14.30
C GLN A 127 -19.14 16.47 15.04
N VAL A 128 -17.99 15.99 14.56
CA VAL A 128 -17.19 14.97 15.22
C VAL A 128 -15.96 15.62 15.84
N THR A 129 -15.85 15.52 17.16
CA THR A 129 -14.69 16.00 17.91
C THR A 129 -13.84 14.82 18.35
N ILE A 130 -12.54 14.89 18.10
CA ILE A 130 -11.58 13.93 18.67
C ILE A 130 -11.17 14.46 20.03
N VAL A 131 -11.51 13.72 21.08
CA VAL A 131 -11.27 14.09 22.46
C VAL A 131 -9.77 14.19 22.74
N ASN A 132 -9.40 15.09 23.65
CA ASN A 132 -8.02 15.21 24.11
C ASN A 132 -7.49 13.88 24.67
N GLY A 133 -6.19 13.63 24.48
CA GLY A 133 -5.55 12.37 24.86
C GLY A 133 -5.46 11.33 23.74
N MET A 134 -5.64 11.73 22.47
CA MET A 134 -5.32 10.89 21.31
C MET A 134 -3.81 10.59 21.26
N TYR A 135 -3.48 9.33 20.98
CA TYR A 135 -2.12 8.89 20.70
C TYR A 135 -1.86 8.90 19.21
N PHE A 136 -0.64 9.29 18.84
CA PHE A 136 -0.19 9.37 17.46
C PHE A 136 1.24 8.85 17.36
N GLY A 137 1.54 8.16 16.25
CA GLY A 137 2.84 7.55 16.05
C GLY A 137 2.97 6.97 14.66
N ALA A 138 4.15 6.45 14.38
CA ALA A 138 4.45 5.81 13.12
C ALA A 138 5.26 4.54 13.31
N VAL A 139 5.21 3.67 12.31
CA VAL A 139 6.11 2.54 12.13
C VAL A 139 6.87 2.76 10.83
N GLU A 140 8.19 2.71 10.91
CA GLU A 140 9.07 2.90 9.75
C GLU A 140 8.81 1.84 8.69
N GLY A 141 8.56 2.29 7.46
CA GLY A 141 8.55 1.48 6.27
C GLY A 141 9.94 1.34 5.65
N VAL A 142 10.04 0.46 4.64
CA VAL A 142 11.24 0.31 3.81
C VAL A 142 11.60 1.60 3.06
N ASP A 143 10.59 2.43 2.78
CA ASP A 143 10.69 3.77 2.21
C ASP A 143 9.52 4.64 2.72
N ALA A 144 9.47 5.90 2.27
CA ALA A 144 8.44 6.86 2.69
C ALA A 144 7.02 6.46 2.24
N ALA A 145 6.87 5.73 1.14
CA ALA A 145 5.57 5.26 0.66
C ALA A 145 5.01 4.13 1.54
N HIS A 146 5.86 3.45 2.29
CA HIS A 146 5.49 2.35 3.19
C HIS A 146 5.52 2.72 4.68
N ASP A 147 5.81 3.97 5.04
CA ASP A 147 5.70 4.43 6.42
C ASP A 147 4.23 4.32 6.87
N GLU A 148 3.98 3.64 7.98
CA GLU A 148 2.63 3.51 8.51
C GLU A 148 2.42 4.50 9.65
N TYR A 149 1.48 5.42 9.49
CA TYR A 149 1.06 6.37 10.51
C TYR A 149 -0.20 5.86 11.19
N TRP A 150 -0.21 5.93 12.52
CA TRP A 150 -1.25 5.35 13.36
C TRP A 150 -1.73 6.38 14.38
N ALA A 151 -3.05 6.43 14.57
CA ALA A 151 -3.66 7.20 15.64
C ALA A 151 -4.68 6.35 16.39
N ILE A 152 -4.80 6.56 17.70
CA ILE A 152 -5.86 5.99 18.53
C ILE A 152 -6.42 7.05 19.46
N GLY A 153 -7.75 7.16 19.49
CA GLY A 153 -8.42 8.22 20.24
C GLY A 153 -9.90 7.91 20.48
N ARG A 154 -10.53 8.80 21.24
CA ARG A 154 -11.96 8.78 21.52
C ARG A 154 -12.66 9.91 20.79
N ILE A 155 -13.94 9.75 20.50
CA ILE A 155 -14.71 10.75 19.77
C ILE A 155 -15.98 11.16 20.51
N GLU A 156 -16.39 12.40 20.25
CA GLU A 156 -17.70 12.91 20.62
C GLU A 156 -18.42 13.34 19.35
N VAL A 157 -19.71 12.99 19.24
CA VAL A 157 -20.56 13.35 18.11
C VAL A 157 -21.65 14.29 18.60
N GLN A 158 -21.72 15.47 18.00
CA GLN A 158 -22.78 16.42 18.25
C GLN A 158 -24.01 16.12 17.37
N GLY A 159 -25.19 16.09 17.99
CA GLY A 159 -26.47 15.92 17.30
C GLY A 159 -27.13 14.56 17.57
N PRO A 160 -28.15 14.19 16.78
CA PRO A 160 -29.00 13.04 17.06
C PRO A 160 -28.40 11.69 16.62
N ALA A 161 -27.25 11.70 15.96
CA ALA A 161 -26.62 10.48 15.45
C ALA A 161 -26.03 9.66 16.61
N THR A 162 -26.25 8.35 16.60
CA THR A 162 -25.59 7.44 17.53
C THR A 162 -24.10 7.37 17.21
N PRO A 163 -23.20 7.73 18.15
CA PRO A 163 -21.76 7.65 17.92
C PRO A 163 -21.32 6.18 17.79
N PRO A 164 -20.34 5.87 16.92
CA PRO A 164 -19.68 4.58 16.94
C PRO A 164 -18.97 4.35 18.27
N VAL A 165 -18.78 3.09 18.63
CA VAL A 165 -18.17 2.72 19.92
C VAL A 165 -16.67 3.02 19.91
N ASP A 166 -16.19 3.64 21.00
CA ASP A 166 -14.79 3.95 21.26
C ASP A 166 -13.95 2.74 21.73
N PRO A 167 -12.60 2.82 21.67
CA PRO A 167 -11.83 3.85 20.97
C PRO A 167 -11.79 3.59 19.46
N HIS A 168 -11.39 4.60 18.69
CA HIS A 168 -11.16 4.51 17.25
C HIS A 168 -9.67 4.40 16.95
N VAL A 169 -9.31 3.50 16.03
CA VAL A 169 -7.95 3.35 15.51
C VAL A 169 -7.95 3.71 14.04
N TRP A 170 -7.07 4.65 13.70
CA TRP A 170 -6.84 5.12 12.35
C TRP A 170 -5.47 4.70 11.85
N ARG A 171 -5.39 4.46 10.54
CA ARG A 171 -4.14 4.21 9.83
C ARG A 171 -4.07 4.99 8.53
N ARG A 172 -2.87 5.43 8.22
CA ARG A 172 -2.45 5.97 6.92
C ARG A 172 -1.13 5.30 6.52
N ILE A 173 -0.97 5.01 5.23
CA ILE A 173 0.27 4.45 4.67
C ILE A 173 0.87 5.50 3.72
N GLY A 174 2.10 5.90 3.98
CA GLY A 174 2.81 6.96 3.26
C GLY A 174 1.97 8.22 3.11
N ALA A 175 1.82 8.67 1.86
CA ALA A 175 0.98 9.82 1.53
C ALA A 175 -0.51 9.51 1.34
N GLY A 176 -0.95 8.25 1.49
CA GLY A 176 -2.33 7.81 1.27
C GLY A 176 -3.35 8.40 2.25
N PRO A 177 -4.66 8.12 2.09
CA PRO A 177 -5.69 8.65 2.96
C PRO A 177 -5.67 8.01 4.35
N TRP A 178 -6.13 8.76 5.34
CA TRP A 178 -6.50 8.20 6.64
C TRP A 178 -7.73 7.31 6.51
N THR A 179 -7.70 6.19 7.23
CA THR A 179 -8.79 5.21 7.28
C THR A 179 -9.03 4.74 8.70
N ILE A 180 -10.28 4.47 9.08
CA ILE A 180 -10.58 3.74 10.32
C ILE A 180 -10.31 2.27 10.04
N VAL A 181 -9.36 1.68 10.76
CA VAL A 181 -9.06 0.24 10.64
C VAL A 181 -9.90 -0.59 11.62
N ARG A 182 -10.24 -0.02 12.77
CA ARG A 182 -11.11 -0.64 13.78
C ARG A 182 -11.59 0.41 14.78
N ASN A 183 -12.73 0.17 15.40
CA ASN A 183 -13.19 0.87 16.58
C ASN A 183 -13.86 -0.11 17.57
N GLY A 184 -14.09 0.33 18.82
CA GLY A 184 -14.73 -0.46 19.87
C GLY A 184 -13.77 -1.21 20.80
N PRO A 185 -14.27 -2.12 21.66
CA PRO A 185 -13.49 -2.78 22.72
C PRO A 185 -12.26 -3.57 22.25
N ARG A 186 -12.24 -3.95 20.97
CA ARG A 186 -11.14 -4.70 20.35
C ARG A 186 -10.30 -3.86 19.38
N ALA A 187 -10.45 -2.53 19.40
CA ALA A 187 -9.74 -1.66 18.47
C ALA A 187 -8.21 -1.78 18.61
N CYS A 188 -7.73 -2.01 19.82
CA CYS A 188 -6.29 -2.16 20.08
C CYS A 188 -5.67 -3.43 19.51
N ASP A 189 -6.46 -4.46 19.17
CA ASP A 189 -5.96 -5.72 18.60
C ASP A 189 -5.27 -5.52 17.24
N VAL A 190 -5.54 -4.40 16.56
CA VAL A 190 -4.94 -4.09 15.25
C VAL A 190 -3.75 -3.13 15.33
N LEU A 191 -3.43 -2.59 16.51
CA LEU A 191 -2.29 -1.69 16.66
C LEU A 191 -0.97 -2.49 16.58
N PRO A 192 0.06 -1.93 15.93
CA PRO A 192 1.40 -2.53 15.95
C PRO A 192 1.91 -2.68 17.39
N SER A 193 2.39 -3.87 17.74
CA SER A 193 2.89 -4.18 19.09
C SER A 193 4.03 -3.26 19.53
N ALA A 194 4.85 -2.80 18.59
CA ALA A 194 5.91 -1.83 18.82
C ALA A 194 5.36 -0.46 19.29
N LEU A 195 4.24 0.01 18.72
CA LEU A 195 3.58 1.23 19.17
C LEU A 195 2.91 1.06 20.54
N ILE A 196 2.24 -0.08 20.78
CA ILE A 196 1.69 -0.38 22.12
C ILE A 196 2.80 -0.37 23.18
N THR A 197 3.95 -0.95 22.86
CA THR A 197 5.12 -1.00 23.74
C THR A 197 5.71 0.39 24.01
N LEU A 198 5.63 1.28 23.02
CA LEU A 198 6.14 2.65 23.12
C LEU A 198 5.18 3.55 23.89
N TRP A 199 3.87 3.44 23.64
CA TRP A 199 2.81 4.20 24.29
C TRP A 199 2.44 3.68 25.69
N LYS A 200 3.39 3.09 26.43
CA LYS A 200 3.22 2.64 27.83
C LYS A 200 3.05 3.82 28.81
N VAL A 201 2.10 4.70 28.53
CA VAL A 201 1.76 5.92 29.27
C VAL A 201 0.42 5.72 29.97
N SER A 202 0.15 6.50 31.01
CA SER A 202 -1.07 6.39 31.83
C SER A 202 -1.98 7.62 31.61
N PRO A 203 -3.28 7.44 31.29
CA PRO A 203 -3.94 6.16 31.03
C PRO A 203 -3.56 5.63 29.65
N PRO A 204 -3.29 4.33 29.51
CA PRO A 204 -2.89 3.77 28.23
C PRO A 204 -4.08 3.86 27.24
N PRO A 205 -3.79 3.96 25.93
CA PRO A 205 -4.81 4.06 24.89
C PRO A 205 -5.79 2.87 24.86
N CYS A 206 -5.40 1.77 25.51
CA CYS A 206 -6.01 0.45 25.41
C CYS A 206 -6.40 -0.14 26.78
N THR A 207 -6.73 0.70 27.76
CA THR A 207 -7.43 0.25 28.96
C THR A 207 -8.90 0.60 28.87
N GLY A 208 -9.71 -0.43 28.73
CA GLY A 208 -11.18 -0.41 28.71
C GLY A 208 -11.68 -1.84 28.83
#